data_AF-A0A2E3RG02-F1
#
_entry.id   AF-A0A2E3RG02-F1
#
_cell.length_a   1.000
_cell.length_b   1.000
_cell.length_c   1.000
_cell.angle_alpha   90.00
_cell.angle_beta   90.00
_cell.angle_gamma   90.00
#
_symmetry.space_group_name_H-M   'P 1'
#
loop_
_entity.id
_entity.type
_entity.pdbx_description
1 polymer ?
#
loop_
_entity_poly.entity_id
_entity_poly.type
_entity_poly.pdbx_seq_one_letter_code
_entity_poly.pdbx_strand_id
1 'polypeptide(L)'
;MWLFTRWGFFNVASARQGDGSHDNEIDSHSLVIGAVESDHLEALKAHLPDLIGNCFLKEVAESAFKAQMIVDKNIWSQVMLSLSQELNYDDFREEIVKTHSMDDPSYLKTITDIEEFISKIRSTGTTD
;
A
#
# COMPACT_ATOMS: atom_id res chain seq x y z
N MET A 1 -2.40 4.76 6.74
CA MET A 1 -2.42 5.47 5.45
C MET A 1 -2.54 4.44 4.35
N TRP A 2 -3.38 4.68 3.36
CA TRP A 2 -3.54 3.77 2.22
C TRP A 2 -2.88 4.41 1.00
N LEU A 3 -2.18 3.60 0.20
CA LEU A 3 -1.43 4.05 -0.97
C LEU A 3 -1.75 3.15 -2.16
N PHE A 4 -2.22 3.78 -3.24
CA PHE A 4 -2.52 3.14 -4.51
C PHE A 4 -1.52 3.61 -5.54
N THR A 5 -0.83 2.68 -6.19
CA THR A 5 0.20 2.98 -7.20
C THR A 5 0.12 1.97 -8.33
N ARG A 6 0.80 2.24 -9.45
CA ARG A 6 0.99 1.22 -10.50
C ARG A 6 1.77 -0.01 -10.05
N TRP A 7 2.36 -0.01 -8.87
CA TRP A 7 3.11 -1.15 -8.31
C TRP A 7 2.27 -1.98 -7.34
N GLY A 8 1.04 -1.54 -7.04
CA GLY A 8 0.11 -2.25 -6.17
C GLY A 8 -0.59 -1.37 -5.14
N PHE A 9 -1.32 -2.03 -4.25
CA PHE A 9 -2.05 -1.42 -3.14
C PHE A 9 -1.38 -1.73 -1.79
N PHE A 10 -1.13 -0.68 -1.01
CA PHE A 10 -0.40 -0.77 0.24
C PHE A 10 -1.16 -0.10 1.40
N ASN A 11 -1.15 -0.76 2.55
CA ASN A 11 -1.47 -0.15 3.84
C ASN A 11 -0.17 0.18 4.59
N VAL A 12 -0.08 1.42 5.07
CA VAL A 12 1.07 1.97 5.76
C VAL A 12 0.66 2.39 7.16
N ALA A 13 1.30 1.82 8.18
CA ALA A 13 1.07 2.14 9.59
C ALA A 13 2.41 2.31 10.32
N SER A 14 2.40 2.97 11.48
CA SER A 14 3.59 2.93 12.35
C SER A 14 3.80 1.51 12.86
N ALA A 15 5.05 1.06 12.87
CA ALA A 15 5.38 -0.20 13.50
C ALA A 15 5.18 -0.10 15.02
N ARG A 16 5.20 -1.25 15.67
CA ARG A 16 5.24 -1.34 17.12
C ARG A 16 6.58 -1.94 17.55
N GLN A 17 7.05 -1.52 18.72
CA GLN A 17 8.28 -2.03 19.29
C GLN A 17 8.18 -3.55 19.58
N GLY A 18 9.32 -4.17 19.91
CA GLY A 18 9.35 -5.58 20.31
C GLY A 18 8.88 -6.54 19.22
N ASP A 19 7.94 -7.43 19.56
CA ASP A 19 7.37 -8.43 18.64
C ASP A 19 6.29 -7.88 17.69
N GLY A 20 6.01 -6.57 17.78
CA GLY A 20 4.97 -5.92 16.98
C GLY A 20 3.54 -6.07 17.53
N SER A 21 3.35 -6.68 18.71
CA SER A 21 2.04 -6.80 19.37
C SER A 21 1.39 -5.45 19.64
N HIS A 22 0.05 -5.41 19.65
CA HIS A 22 -0.74 -4.23 19.98
C HIS A 22 -0.49 -3.68 21.39
N ASP A 23 0.04 -4.50 22.30
CA ASP A 23 0.41 -4.10 23.66
C ASP A 23 1.72 -3.31 23.69
N ASN A 24 2.55 -3.40 22.66
CA ASN A 24 3.81 -2.67 22.58
C ASN A 24 3.58 -1.22 22.15
N GLU A 25 4.47 -0.34 22.63
CA GLU A 25 4.48 1.06 22.21
C GLU A 25 4.69 1.21 20.70
N ILE A 26 4.20 2.32 20.16
CA ILE A 26 4.43 2.68 18.77
C ILE A 26 5.92 3.00 18.57
N ASP A 27 6.52 2.42 17.54
CA ASP A 27 7.85 2.80 17.10
C ASP A 27 7.78 4.13 16.34
N SER A 28 8.51 5.12 16.85
CA SER A 28 8.58 6.46 16.26
C SER A 28 9.40 6.51 14.96
N HIS A 29 10.22 5.49 14.66
CA HIS A 29 11.14 5.48 13.52
C HIS A 29 10.71 4.54 12.39
N SER A 30 9.96 3.48 12.68
CA SER A 30 9.63 2.47 11.69
C SER A 30 8.15 2.48 11.28
N LEU A 31 7.90 2.02 10.05
CA LEU A 31 6.58 1.77 9.48
C LEU A 31 6.43 0.30 9.14
N VAL A 32 5.20 -0.20 9.20
CA VAL A 32 4.79 -1.46 8.58
C VAL A 32 4.09 -1.11 7.27
N ILE A 33 4.59 -1.70 6.19
CA ILE A 33 4.02 -1.61 4.85
C ILE A 33 3.41 -2.97 4.52
N GLY A 34 2.09 -3.05 4.49
CA GLY A 34 1.35 -4.26 4.19
C GLY A 34 0.73 -4.24 2.80
N ALA A 35 0.69 -5.39 2.15
CA ALA A 35 -0.05 -5.63 0.91
C ALA A 35 -0.92 -6.88 1.05
N VAL A 36 -1.99 -6.93 0.26
CA VAL A 36 -2.86 -8.12 0.16
C VAL A 36 -2.09 -9.25 -0.54
N GLU A 37 -1.50 -8.94 -1.69
CA GLU A 37 -0.68 -9.85 -2.48
C GLU A 37 0.81 -9.59 -2.25
N SER A 38 1.58 -10.65 -2.03
CA SER A 38 3.03 -10.55 -1.81
C SER A 38 3.76 -9.96 -3.01
N ASP A 39 3.28 -10.28 -4.22
CA ASP A 39 3.81 -9.78 -5.49
C ASP A 39 3.82 -8.25 -5.58
N HIS A 40 2.89 -7.54 -4.92
CA HIS A 40 2.90 -6.08 -4.88
C HIS A 40 4.11 -5.53 -4.12
N LEU A 41 4.48 -6.15 -3.00
CA LEU A 41 5.66 -5.73 -2.25
C LEU A 41 6.94 -6.13 -2.98
N GLU A 42 6.98 -7.28 -3.62
CA GLU A 42 8.14 -7.68 -4.43
C GLU A 42 8.32 -6.79 -5.67
N ALA A 43 7.24 -6.43 -6.36
CA ALA A 43 7.28 -5.47 -7.48
C ALA A 43 7.80 -4.10 -7.02
N LEU A 44 7.31 -3.60 -5.89
CA LEU A 44 7.77 -2.33 -5.33
C LEU A 44 9.25 -2.39 -4.94
N LYS A 45 9.72 -3.50 -4.37
CA LYS A 45 11.14 -3.73 -4.05
C LYS A 45 12.02 -3.81 -5.30
N ALA A 46 11.57 -4.50 -6.33
CA ALA A 46 12.28 -4.62 -7.59
C ALA A 46 12.41 -3.26 -8.30
N HIS A 47 11.41 -2.39 -8.14
CA HIS A 47 11.41 -1.04 -8.69
C HIS A 47 12.31 -0.06 -7.92
N LEU A 48 12.37 -0.17 -6.60
CA LEU A 48 13.17 0.69 -5.72
C LEU A 48 14.22 -0.11 -4.92
N PRO A 49 15.14 -0.82 -5.60
CA PRO A 49 16.04 -1.76 -4.95
C PRO A 49 17.02 -1.07 -3.99
N ASP A 50 17.46 0.15 -4.32
CA ASP A 50 18.38 0.94 -3.49
C ASP A 50 17.76 1.40 -2.17
N LEU A 51 16.43 1.54 -2.13
CA LEU A 51 15.73 2.00 -0.94
C LEU A 51 15.23 0.83 -0.09
N ILE A 52 14.61 -0.16 -0.71
CA ILE A 52 13.85 -1.21 -0.01
C ILE A 52 14.12 -2.63 -0.52
N GLY A 53 15.04 -2.82 -1.47
CA GLY A 53 15.34 -4.14 -2.03
C GLY A 53 15.76 -5.18 -0.99
N ASN A 54 16.43 -4.73 0.08
CA ASN A 54 16.89 -5.58 1.18
C ASN A 54 15.87 -5.73 2.33
N CYS A 55 14.70 -5.09 2.25
CA CYS A 55 13.67 -5.22 3.27
C CYS A 55 13.10 -6.64 3.29
N PHE A 56 13.05 -7.24 4.47
CA PHE A 56 12.49 -8.58 4.65
C PHE A 56 10.97 -8.55 4.54
N LEU A 57 10.42 -9.52 3.79
CA LEU A 57 8.98 -9.74 3.70
C LEU A 57 8.56 -10.83 4.67
N LYS A 58 7.60 -10.51 5.51
CA LYS A 58 6.97 -11.41 6.46
C LYS A 58 5.55 -11.71 6.01
N GLU A 59 5.21 -12.99 5.94
CA GLU A 59 3.82 -13.42 5.80
C GLU A 59 3.09 -13.39 7.15
N VAL A 60 1.84 -12.93 7.14
CA VAL A 60 0.98 -12.79 8.31
C VAL A 60 -0.34 -13.50 8.03
N ALA A 61 -0.51 -14.68 8.63
CA ALA A 61 -1.60 -15.61 8.35
C ALA A 61 -3.01 -15.08 8.67
N GLU A 62 -3.14 -14.09 9.56
CA GLU A 62 -4.42 -13.59 10.07
C GLU A 62 -4.69 -12.11 9.71
N SER A 63 -3.96 -11.55 8.74
CA SER A 63 -4.17 -10.17 8.28
C SER A 63 -4.80 -10.12 6.90
N ALA A 64 -5.68 -9.14 6.67
CA ALA A 64 -6.09 -8.76 5.31
C ALA A 64 -4.89 -8.33 4.44
N PHE A 65 -3.80 -7.91 5.07
CA PHE A 65 -2.52 -7.60 4.44
C PHE A 65 -1.53 -8.73 4.76
N LYS A 66 -1.61 -9.81 3.97
CA LYS A 66 -0.91 -11.07 4.22
C LYS A 66 0.60 -10.96 4.07
N ALA A 67 1.10 -9.99 3.32
CA ALA A 67 2.53 -9.73 3.18
C ALA A 67 2.86 -8.37 3.80
N GLN A 68 3.93 -8.30 4.59
CA GLN A 68 4.34 -7.09 5.28
C GLN A 68 5.86 -6.92 5.26
N MET A 69 6.33 -5.68 5.16
CA MET A 69 7.73 -5.30 5.44
C MET A 69 7.79 -4.17 6.46
N ILE A 70 8.86 -4.15 7.24
CA ILE A 70 9.18 -3.04 8.14
C ILE A 70 10.22 -2.15 7.46
N VAL A 71 9.95 -0.84 7.45
CA VAL A 71 10.78 0.16 6.76
C VAL A 71 10.99 1.37 7.68
N ASP A 72 12.20 1.92 7.71
CA ASP A 72 12.48 3.19 8.40
C ASP A 72 11.71 4.34 7.74
N LYS A 73 11.19 5.29 8.53
CA LYS A 73 10.39 6.43 8.04
C LYS A 73 11.16 7.32 7.07
N ASN A 74 12.48 7.46 7.22
CA ASN A 74 13.30 8.26 6.31
C ASN A 74 13.55 7.54 4.98
N ILE A 75 13.60 6.21 4.99
CA ILE A 75 13.63 5.43 3.75
C ILE A 75 12.24 5.52 3.08
N TRP A 76 11.17 5.35 3.85
CA TRP A 76 9.82 5.44 3.31
C TRP A 76 9.48 6.82 2.75
N SER A 77 9.97 7.90 3.36
CA SER A 77 9.78 9.26 2.81
C SER A 77 10.44 9.42 1.44
N GLN A 78 11.59 8.79 1.22
CA GLN A 78 12.25 8.75 -0.09
C GLN A 78 11.47 7.90 -1.09
N VAL A 79 10.93 6.75 -0.68
CA VAL A 79 10.03 5.94 -1.52
C VAL A 79 8.82 6.77 -1.97
N MET A 80 8.17 7.48 -1.05
CA MET A 80 7.04 8.36 -1.37
C MET A 80 7.43 9.47 -2.34
N LEU A 81 8.63 10.06 -2.19
CA LEU A 81 9.14 11.06 -3.11
C LEU A 81 9.34 10.47 -4.51
N SER A 82 10.00 9.32 -4.64
CA SER A 82 10.21 8.64 -5.92
C SER A 82 8.88 8.30 -6.61
N LEU A 83 7.92 7.73 -5.87
CA LEU A 83 6.59 7.41 -6.41
C LEU A 83 5.84 8.68 -6.87
N SER A 84 5.96 9.78 -6.13
CA SER A 84 5.33 11.05 -6.52
C SER A 84 5.92 11.66 -7.78
N GLN A 85 7.22 11.49 -8.01
CA GLN A 85 7.92 11.98 -9.21
C GLN A 85 7.64 11.11 -10.45
N GLU A 86 7.34 9.83 -10.24
CA GLU A 86 6.97 8.89 -11.31
C GLU A 86 5.52 9.08 -11.79
N LEU A 87 4.65 9.62 -10.94
CA LEU A 87 3.23 9.81 -11.25
C LEU A 87 3.06 10.64 -12.54
N ASN A 88 2.66 9.97 -13.62
CA ASN A 88 2.57 10.53 -14.96
C ASN A 88 1.26 10.16 -15.68
N TYR A 89 0.24 9.82 -14.90
CA TYR A 89 -1.12 9.52 -15.34
C TYR A 89 -2.11 10.41 -14.58
N ASP A 90 -3.20 10.78 -15.25
CA ASP A 90 -4.32 11.53 -14.68
C ASP A 90 -5.47 10.62 -14.25
N ASP A 91 -5.57 9.42 -14.82
CA ASP A 91 -6.50 8.37 -14.42
C ASP A 91 -5.77 7.09 -13.99
N PHE A 92 -5.81 6.82 -12.68
CA PHE A 92 -5.24 5.61 -12.07
C PHE A 92 -5.84 4.32 -12.63
N ARG A 93 -7.13 4.30 -12.95
CA ARG A 93 -7.83 3.11 -13.42
C ARG A 93 -7.28 2.69 -14.77
N GLU A 94 -7.19 3.63 -15.71
CA GLU A 94 -6.64 3.34 -17.03
C GLU A 94 -5.19 2.86 -16.96
N GLU A 95 -4.39 3.43 -16.06
CA GLU A 95 -2.99 3.06 -15.92
C GLU A 95 -2.80 1.64 -15.38
N ILE A 96 -3.58 1.27 -14.37
CA ILE A 96 -3.55 -0.09 -13.83
C ILE A 96 -3.99 -1.10 -14.87
N VAL A 97 -5.05 -0.80 -15.63
CA VAL A 97 -5.54 -1.67 -16.72
C VAL A 97 -4.42 -1.97 -17.72
N LYS A 98 -3.60 -0.98 -18.05
CA LYS A 98 -2.44 -1.13 -18.96
C LYS A 98 -1.30 -1.94 -18.32
N THR A 99 -1.08 -1.81 -17.03
CA THR A 99 0.11 -2.34 -16.33
C THR A 99 -0.08 -3.77 -15.82
N HIS A 100 -1.25 -4.09 -15.26
CA HIS A 100 -1.52 -5.37 -14.56
C HIS A 100 -2.43 -6.32 -15.33
N SER A 101 -2.97 -5.90 -16.48
CA SER A 101 -4.08 -6.56 -17.20
C SER A 101 -5.35 -6.68 -16.35
N MET A 102 -6.53 -6.45 -16.94
CA MET A 102 -7.82 -6.51 -16.22
C MET A 102 -8.24 -7.90 -15.74
N ASP A 103 -7.41 -8.92 -15.96
CA ASP A 103 -7.75 -10.31 -15.66
C ASP A 103 -7.55 -10.67 -14.18
N ASP A 104 -7.01 -9.77 -13.34
CA ASP A 104 -7.05 -9.91 -11.88
C ASP A 104 -8.39 -9.39 -11.33
N PRO A 105 -9.34 -10.28 -10.98
CA PRO A 105 -10.66 -9.90 -10.51
C PRO A 105 -10.60 -9.16 -9.15
N SER A 106 -9.52 -9.36 -8.40
CA SER A 106 -9.29 -8.76 -7.07
C SER A 106 -9.07 -7.25 -7.18
N TYR A 107 -8.38 -6.82 -8.25
CA TYR A 107 -8.09 -5.42 -8.50
C TYR A 107 -9.35 -4.65 -8.90
N LEU A 108 -10.13 -5.20 -9.85
CA LEU A 108 -11.40 -4.61 -10.27
C LEU A 108 -12.38 -4.50 -9.10
N LYS A 109 -12.49 -5.55 -8.29
CA LYS A 109 -13.34 -5.55 -7.10
C LYS A 109 -12.92 -4.45 -6.12
N THR A 110 -11.62 -4.31 -5.85
CA THR A 110 -11.11 -3.29 -4.91
C THR A 110 -11.40 -1.87 -5.40
N ILE A 111 -11.22 -1.59 -6.70
CA ILE A 111 -11.57 -0.28 -7.29
C ILE A 111 -13.07 -0.01 -7.12
N THR A 112 -13.93 -0.99 -7.44
CA THR A 112 -15.37 -0.85 -7.27
C THR A 112 -15.76 -0.62 -5.81
N ASP A 113 -15.19 -1.36 -4.86
CA ASP A 113 -15.45 -1.17 -3.43
C ASP A 113 -15.05 0.25 -2.96
N ILE A 114 -13.96 0.81 -3.51
CA ILE A 114 -13.52 2.19 -3.23
C ILE A 114 -14.49 3.20 -3.83
N GLU A 115 -14.94 3.01 -5.07
CA GLU A 115 -15.94 3.86 -5.72
C GLU A 115 -17.25 3.87 -4.92
N GLU A 116 -17.72 2.71 -4.46
CA GLU A 116 -18.89 2.59 -3.60
C GLU A 116 -18.69 3.32 -2.26
N PHE A 117 -17.53 3.15 -1.64
CA PHE A 117 -17.19 3.83 -0.38
C PHE A 117 -17.16 5.35 -0.55
N ILE A 118 -16.53 5.87 -1.61
CA ILE A 118 -16.52 7.30 -1.94
C ILE A 118 -17.93 7.80 -2.21
N SER A 119 -18.75 7.04 -2.93
CA SER A 119 -20.15 7.37 -3.20
C SER A 119 -20.95 7.47 -1.89
N LYS A 120 -20.74 6.53 -0.95
CA LYS A 120 -21.35 6.57 0.38
C LYS A 120 -20.94 7.83 1.14
N ILE A 121 -19.64 8.17 1.19
CA ILE A 121 -19.15 9.42 1.81
C ILE A 121 -19.85 10.65 1.22
N ARG A 122 -19.93 10.73 -0.12
CA ARG A 122 -20.58 11.87 -0.81
C ARG A 122 -22.07 11.95 -0.48
N SER A 123 -22.77 10.81 -0.43
CA SER A 123 -24.20 10.77 -0.11
C SER A 123 -24.51 11.18 1.33
N THR A 124 -23.61 10.91 2.28
CA THR A 124 -23.73 11.34 3.67
C THR A 124 -23.40 12.82 3.90
N GLY A 125 -22.79 13.49 2.92
CA GLY A 125 -22.50 14.93 2.95
C GLY A 125 -23.65 15.83 2.47
N THR A 126 -24.73 15.24 1.94
CA THR A 126 -25.97 15.94 1.54
C THR A 126 -27.03 15.81 2.63
N THR A 127 -26.83 16.52 3.73
CA THR A 127 -27.93 16.86 4.65
C THR A 127 -27.74 18.34 4.99
N ASP A 128 -28.36 19.20 4.17
CA ASP A 128 -28.74 20.55 4.56
C ASP A 128 -30.04 20.51 5.36
#